data_AF-A0A3S1CQM6-F1
#
_entry.id   AF-A0A3S1CQM6-F1
#
_cell.length_a   1.000
_cell.length_b   1.000
_cell.length_c   1.000
_cell.angle_alpha   90.00
_cell.angle_beta   90.00
_cell.angle_gamma   90.00
#
_symmetry.space_group_name_H-M   'P 1'
#
loop_
_entity.id
_entity.type
_entity.pdbx_description
1 polymer ?
#
loop_
_entity_poly.entity_id
_entity_poly.type
_entity_poly.pdbx_seq_one_letter_code
_entity_poly.pdbx_strand_id
1 'polypeptide(L)' 'MDIRNCPECGDDTMDAGRAMWPGIDAPVDVVRCASDECDWVAIDESLEVVVEREHTLAA' A
#
# COMPACT_ATOMS: atom_id res chain seq x y z
N MET A 1 16.84 -9.72 -2.72
CA MET A 1 15.60 -10.12 -2.03
C MET A 1 15.40 -9.09 -0.95
N ASP A 2 14.61 -8.08 -1.25
CA ASP A 2 14.29 -6.99 -0.33
C ASP A 2 13.32 -7.55 0.71
N ILE A 3 13.87 -7.91 1.87
CA ILE A 3 13.08 -8.41 2.99
C ILE A 3 12.35 -7.20 3.56
N ARG A 4 11.12 -6.97 3.11
CA ARG A 4 10.22 -5.99 3.69
C ARG A 4 9.77 -6.54 5.04
N ASN A 5 10.50 -6.17 6.09
CA ASN A 5 10.10 -6.47 7.46
C ASN A 5 9.15 -5.39 7.95
N CYS A 6 8.19 -5.77 8.78
CA CYS A 6 7.31 -4.85 9.46
C CYS A 6 8.16 -3.96 10.39
N PRO A 7 8.09 -2.62 10.28
CA PRO A 7 8.90 -1.73 11.11
C PRO A 7 8.47 -1.71 12.59
N GLU A 8 7.26 -2.20 12.90
CA GLU A 8 6.70 -2.20 14.26
C GLU A 8 7.19 -3.40 15.08
N CYS A 9 7.09 -4.61 14.53
CA CYS A 9 7.46 -5.84 15.25
C CYS A 9 8.70 -6.56 14.68
N GLY A 10 9.17 -6.18 13.49
CA GLY A 10 10.29 -6.86 12.82
C GLY A 10 9.94 -8.19 12.15
N ASP A 11 8.67 -8.61 12.18
CA ASP A 11 8.18 -9.80 11.44
C ASP A 11 8.15 -9.57 9.94
N ASP A 12 8.03 -10.68 9.19
CA ASP A 12 7.81 -10.64 7.75
C ASP A 12 6.53 -9.86 7.39
N THR A 13 6.54 -9.21 6.23
CA THR A 13 5.31 -8.64 5.63
C THR A 13 4.74 -9.59 4.58
N MET A 14 3.42 -9.59 4.46
CA MET A 14 2.69 -10.35 3.45
C MET A 14 1.83 -9.41 2.60
N ASP A 15 1.62 -9.81 1.35
CA ASP A 15 0.67 -9.15 0.46
C ASP A 15 -0.76 -9.34 0.99
N ALA A 16 -1.48 -8.23 1.18
CA ALA A 16 -2.88 -8.20 1.57
C ALA A 16 -3.81 -8.12 0.33
N GLY A 17 -3.25 -8.02 -0.86
CA GLY A 17 -3.94 -7.78 -2.11
C GLY A 17 -4.26 -6.31 -2.34
N ARG A 18 -5.20 -6.05 -3.24
CA ARG A 18 -5.53 -4.71 -3.70
C ARG A 18 -6.71 -4.11 -2.95
N ALA A 19 -6.55 -2.89 -2.42
CA ALA A 19 -7.58 -2.18 -1.68
C ALA A 19 -7.70 -0.71 -2.10
N MET A 20 -8.86 -0.11 -1.83
CA MET A 20 -9.07 1.33 -1.98
C MET A 20 -8.41 2.06 -0.82
N TRP A 21 -7.44 2.94 -1.10
CA TRP A 21 -6.73 3.71 -0.07
C TRP A 21 -7.27 5.14 -0.01
N PRO A 22 -7.49 5.71 1.19
CA PRO A 22 -7.95 7.09 1.31
C PRO A 22 -6.95 8.06 0.66
N GLY A 23 -7.41 8.81 -0.34
CA GLY A 23 -6.59 9.75 -1.11
C GLY A 23 -6.03 9.21 -2.44
N ILE A 24 -6.37 7.98 -2.81
CA ILE A 24 -6.04 7.39 -4.11
C ILE A 24 -7.34 6.87 -4.75
N ASP A 25 -7.69 7.41 -5.92
CA ASP A 25 -8.90 7.04 -6.66
C ASP A 25 -8.78 5.68 -7.39
N ALA A 26 -7.59 5.09 -7.39
CA ALA A 26 -7.29 3.78 -7.95
C ALA A 26 -7.03 2.73 -6.84
N PRO A 27 -7.41 1.46 -7.06
CA PRO A 27 -7.08 0.40 -6.12
C PRO A 27 -5.56 0.18 -6.09
N VAL A 28 -4.96 0.22 -4.90
CA VAL A 28 -3.52 0.05 -4.68
C VAL A 28 -3.22 -1.27 -4.02
N ASP A 29 -2.05 -1.83 -4.33
CA ASP A 29 -1.58 -3.05 -3.70
C ASP A 29 -1.09 -2.73 -2.28
N VAL A 30 -1.59 -3.49 -1.31
CA VAL A 30 -1.41 -3.24 0.11
C VAL A 30 -0.63 -4.40 0.71
N VAL A 31 0.35 -4.06 1.53
CA VAL A 31 1.10 -5.01 2.35
C VAL A 31 0.69 -4.86 3.80
N ARG A 32 0.60 -5.98 4.49
CA ARG A 32 0.35 -6.03 5.93
C ARG A 32 1.42 -6.83 6.64
N CYS A 33 1.57 -6.62 7.94
CA CYS A 33 2.38 -7.52 8.74
C CYS A 33 1.80 -8.95 8.68
N ALA A 34 2.68 -9.95 8.60
CA ALA A 34 2.26 -11.36 8.67
C ALA A 34 1.82 -11.77 10.08
N SER A 35 2.19 -11.00 11.11
CA SER A 35 1.78 -11.23 12.48
C SER A 35 0.40 -10.62 12.74
N ASP A 36 -0.59 -11.45 13.10
CA ASP A 36 -1.94 -11.00 13.47
C ASP A 36 -1.97 -10.17 14.78
N GLU A 37 -0.86 -10.14 15.54
CA GLU A 37 -0.70 -9.28 16.72
C GLU A 37 -0.24 -7.86 16.35
N CYS A 38 0.13 -7.63 15.09
CA CYS A 38 0.58 -6.34 14.57
C CYS A 38 -0.32 -5.87 13.42
N ASP A 39 -1.20 -4.91 13.69
CA ASP A 39 -2.11 -4.31 12.70
C ASP A 39 -1.42 -3.33 11.72
N TRP A 40 -0.12 -3.48 11.48
CA TRP A 40 0.60 -2.62 10.56
C TRP A 40 0.22 -2.92 9.11
N VAL A 41 -0.14 -1.87 8.38
CA VAL A 41 -0.53 -1.91 6.97
C VAL A 41 0.07 -0.73 6.23
N ALA A 42 0.66 -0.98 5.06
CA ALA A 42 1.21 0.05 4.19
C ALA A 42 0.88 -0.22 2.72
N ILE A 43 0.98 0.83 1.90
CA ILE A 43 0.85 0.71 0.45
C ILE A 43 2.19 0.23 -0.11
N ASP A 44 2.15 -0.75 -1.02
CA ASP A 44 3.35 -1.16 -1.75
C ASP A 44 3.71 -0.10 -2.79
N GLU A 45 4.54 0.87 -2.40
CA GLU A 45 4.98 2.00 -3.25
C GLU A 45 5.82 1.60 -4.48
N SER A 46 6.09 0.29 -4.65
CA SER A 46 6.86 -0.25 -5.78
C SER A 46 6.04 -0.44 -7.05
N LEU A 47 4.73 -0.26 -6.99
CA LEU A 47 3.87 -0.14 -8.17
C LEU A 47 3.52 1.33 -8.35
N GLU A 48 4.05 1.91 -9.43
CA GLU A 48 3.77 3.28 -9.86
C GLU A 48 2.28 3.57 -9.71
N VAL A 49 1.93 4.38 -8.71
CA VAL A 49 0.58 4.92 -8.60
C VAL A 49 0.42 5.79 -9.85
N VAL A 50 -0.23 5.23 -10.87
CA VAL A 50 -0.68 6.02 -12.01
C VAL A 50 -1.81 6.87 -11.48
N VAL A 51 -1.45 7.97 -10.81
CA VAL A 51 -2.37 9.06 -10.54
C VAL A 51 -2.64 9.64 -11.91
N GLU A 52 -3.64 9.11 -12.62
CA GLU A 52 -4.29 9.82 -13.70
C GLU A 52 -4.84 11.10 -13.09
N ARG A 53 -4.01 12.15 -13.10
CA ARG A 53 -4.45 13.54 -12.92
C ARG A 53 -5.27 13.93 -14.14
N GLU A 54 -6.42 13.29 -14.31
CA GLU A 54 -7.57 13.89 -14.97
C GLU A 54 -8.34 14.55 -13.81
N HIS A 55 -8.22 15.84 -13.57
CA HIS A 55 -8.91 16.82 -14.39
C HIS A 55 -8.10 18.11 -14.55
N THR A 56 -7.79 18.37 -15.82
CA THR A 56 -7.52 19.68 -16.37
C THR A 56 -8.81 20.52 -16.36
N LEU A 57 -8.69 21.80 -16.01
CA LEU A 57 -9.59 22.95 -16.23
C LEU A 57 -11.12 22.80 -16.16
N ALA A 58 -11.73 23.64 -15.32
CA ALA A 58 -12.95 24.41 -15.61
C ALA A 58 -13.03 25.59 -14.63
N ALA A 59 -13.37 26.84 -14.96
CA ALA A 59 -13.41 27.66 -16.17
C ALA A 59 -13.45 29.11 -15.66
#